data_AF-B7Q2H4-F1
#
_entry.id   AF-B7Q2H4-F1
#
_cell.length_a   1.000
_cell.length_b   1.000
_cell.length_c   1.000
_cell.angle_alpha   90.00
_cell.angle_beta   90.00
_cell.angle_gamma   90.00
#
_symmetry.space_group_name_H-M   'P 1'
#
loop_
_entity.id
_entity.type
_entity.pdbx_description
1 polymer ?
#
loop_
_entity_poly.entity_id
_entity_poly.type
_entity_poly.pdbx_seq_one_letter_code
_entity_poly.pdbx_strand_id
1 'polypeptide(L)'
;MDQRFAEFCGPIKPWKPFTTSQNVGVVMFRVPTRGNYFSVLVTFRRNPKPCNVLLQPLSESPVYTLRNYGRRVNCSAAFIFPMNFRILATSIGSQGFSGSTNSELETGLITKCKKRGMQDYAQFLGGNGISTEGMLIVEDICGLDSTASKKAIQIPCGSTAVRLVSSGRYEDSLTFGYEPIIEIERLRSCAKTAISV
;
A
#
# COMPACT_ATOMS: atom_id res chain seq x y z
N MET A 1 1.65 13.85 16.04
CA MET A 1 0.49 13.23 15.37
C MET A 1 0.14 14.10 14.18
N ASP A 2 0.36 13.61 12.95
CA ASP A 2 0.00 14.35 11.74
C ASP A 2 -1.52 14.38 11.59
N GLN A 3 -2.11 15.57 11.65
CA GLN A 3 -3.52 15.77 11.32
C GLN A 3 -3.74 15.38 9.86
N ARG A 4 -4.42 14.25 9.62
CA ARG A 4 -4.74 13.74 8.27
C ARG A 4 -5.74 14.63 7.52
N PHE A 5 -6.37 15.60 8.21
CA PHE A 5 -7.31 16.55 7.64
C PHE A 5 -7.01 17.96 8.18
N ALA A 6 -7.21 18.96 7.34
CA ALA A 6 -7.17 20.36 7.72
C ALA A 6 -8.48 21.02 7.28
N GLU A 7 -9.11 21.76 8.19
CA GLU A 7 -10.31 22.52 7.90
C GLU A 7 -9.94 23.99 7.73
N PHE A 8 -10.49 24.62 6.69
CA PHE A 8 -10.30 26.03 6.38
C PHE A 8 -11.67 26.69 6.24
N CYS A 9 -11.88 27.79 6.98
CA CYS A 9 -13.12 28.56 6.94
C CYS A 9 -12.83 30.07 7.04
N GLY A 10 -13.75 30.88 6.53
CA GLY A 10 -13.67 32.34 6.57
C GLY A 10 -12.97 32.97 5.36
N PRO A 11 -12.82 34.30 5.37
CA PRO A 11 -12.28 35.04 4.23
C PRO A 11 -10.74 35.01 4.15
N ILE A 12 -10.08 34.53 5.21
CA ILE A 12 -8.62 34.59 5.32
C ILE A 12 -8.01 33.39 4.61
N LYS A 13 -7.15 33.67 3.64
CA LYS A 13 -6.36 32.64 2.96
C LYS A 13 -5.42 31.94 3.96
N PRO A 14 -5.34 30.59 3.97
CA PRO A 14 -4.38 29.87 4.79
C PRO A 14 -2.94 30.32 4.52
N TRP A 15 -2.17 30.56 5.59
CA TRP A 15 -0.80 31.06 5.48
C TRP A 15 0.18 30.03 4.89
N LYS A 16 -0.09 28.73 5.07
CA LYS A 16 0.73 27.63 4.54
C LYS A 16 -0.09 26.74 3.61
N PRO A 17 0.50 26.27 2.49
CA PRO A 17 -0.15 25.27 1.65
C PRO A 17 -0.30 23.95 2.41
N PHE A 18 -1.44 23.28 2.23
CA PHE A 18 -1.62 21.92 2.70
C PHE A 18 -0.86 20.96 1.78
N THR A 19 -0.01 20.10 2.37
CA THR A 19 0.76 19.10 1.62
C THR A 19 0.25 17.72 2.00
N THR A 20 -0.18 16.94 1.00
CA THR A 20 -0.60 15.56 1.20
C THR A 20 0.60 14.67 1.52
N SER A 21 0.40 13.66 2.37
CA SER A 21 1.42 12.64 2.65
C SER A 21 1.53 11.57 1.56
N GLN A 22 0.58 11.57 0.60
CA GLN A 22 0.46 10.62 -0.51
C GLN A 22 0.27 11.37 -1.83
N ASN A 23 0.27 10.64 -2.94
CA ASN A 23 -0.05 11.15 -4.29
C ASN A 23 -1.56 11.42 -4.50
N VAL A 24 -2.37 11.37 -3.44
CA VAL A 24 -3.81 11.67 -3.46
C VAL A 24 -4.16 12.63 -2.32
N GLY A 25 -5.12 13.51 -2.57
CA GLY A 25 -5.75 14.36 -1.57
C GLY A 25 -7.24 14.49 -1.89
N VAL A 26 -8.07 14.63 -0.86
CA VAL A 26 -9.52 14.83 -1.01
C VAL A 26 -9.85 16.23 -0.52
N VAL A 27 -10.47 17.02 -1.39
CA VAL A 27 -11.03 18.33 -1.03
C VAL A 27 -12.52 18.16 -0.84
N MET A 28 -12.99 18.28 0.39
CA MET A 28 -14.41 18.36 0.72
C MET A 28 -14.74 19.82 1.03
N PHE A 29 -15.85 20.33 0.48
CA PHE A 29 -16.21 21.73 0.65
C PHE A 29 -17.71 21.92 0.80
N ARG A 30 -18.09 23.03 1.45
CA ARG A 30 -19.46 23.53 1.54
C ARG A 30 -19.42 25.04 1.40
N VAL A 31 -20.13 25.58 0.41
CA VAL A 31 -20.27 27.03 0.19
C VAL A 31 -21.72 27.42 0.53
N PRO A 32 -21.99 28.00 1.71
CA PRO A 32 -23.35 28.18 2.21
C PRO A 32 -24.09 29.36 1.56
N THR A 33 -23.37 30.39 1.11
CA THR A 33 -23.95 31.65 0.60
C THR A 33 -23.68 31.78 -0.89
N ARG A 34 -24.72 32.11 -1.67
CA ARG A 34 -24.58 32.42 -3.10
C ARG A 34 -23.64 33.61 -3.29
N GLY A 35 -22.74 33.53 -4.27
CA GLY A 35 -21.75 34.56 -4.55
C GLY A 35 -20.41 34.38 -3.84
N ASN A 36 -20.35 33.56 -2.78
CA ASN A 36 -19.08 33.16 -2.19
C ASN A 36 -18.43 32.06 -3.03
N TYR A 37 -17.10 32.04 -3.06
CA TYR A 37 -16.33 31.03 -3.76
C TYR A 37 -14.96 30.88 -3.10
N PHE A 38 -14.26 29.82 -3.48
CA PHE A 38 -12.85 29.63 -3.19
C PHE A 38 -12.18 29.04 -4.42
N SER A 39 -10.86 29.12 -4.48
CA SER A 39 -10.07 28.50 -5.53
C SER A 39 -8.94 27.70 -4.90
N VAL A 40 -8.69 26.51 -5.43
CA VAL A 40 -7.61 25.63 -4.98
C VAL A 40 -6.59 25.51 -6.10
N LEU A 41 -5.34 25.87 -5.80
CA LEU A 41 -4.21 25.62 -6.68
C LEU A 41 -3.51 24.33 -6.24
N VAL A 42 -3.44 23.35 -7.14
CA VAL A 42 -2.74 22.08 -6.90
C VAL A 42 -1.39 22.11 -7.59
N THR A 43 -0.33 21.78 -6.83
CA THR A 43 1.03 21.66 -7.35
C THR A 43 1.60 20.30 -7.00
N PHE A 44 2.30 19.68 -7.94
CA PHE A 44 2.88 18.35 -7.75
C PHE A 44 4.36 18.49 -7.40
N ARG A 45 4.77 17.86 -6.30
CA ARG A 45 6.18 17.75 -5.90
C ARG A 45 6.71 16.37 -6.25
N ARG A 46 7.91 16.32 -6.83
CA ARG A 46 8.59 15.06 -7.12
C ARG A 46 8.98 14.37 -5.81
N ASN A 47 8.52 13.13 -5.64
CA ASN A 47 8.93 12.27 -4.54
C ASN A 47 9.74 11.09 -5.13
N PRO A 48 11.09 11.11 -5.05
CA PRO A 48 11.92 10.06 -5.64
C PRO A 48 11.88 8.73 -4.88
N LYS A 49 11.38 8.73 -3.63
CA LYS A 49 11.27 7.55 -2.77
C LYS A 49 9.84 7.42 -2.23
N PRO A 50 8.85 7.18 -3.11
CA PRO A 50 7.45 7.08 -2.69
C PRO A 50 7.27 5.86 -1.80
N CYS A 51 6.80 6.09 -0.58
CA CYS A 51 6.52 5.04 0.39
C CYS A 51 5.02 4.77 0.51
N ASN A 52 4.16 5.77 0.32
CA ASN A 52 2.71 5.60 0.32
C ASN A 52 2.15 6.10 -1.02
N VAL A 53 1.49 5.20 -1.76
CA VAL A 53 0.97 5.47 -3.10
C VAL A 53 -0.44 4.92 -3.25
N LEU A 54 -1.30 5.69 -3.90
CA LEU A 54 -2.54 5.23 -4.49
C LEU A 54 -2.27 4.90 -5.96
N LEU A 55 -2.47 3.64 -6.34
CA LEU A 55 -2.28 3.18 -7.71
C LEU A 55 -3.65 3.00 -8.39
N GLN A 56 -3.71 3.37 -9.66
CA GLN A 56 -4.88 3.17 -10.50
C GLN A 56 -4.60 2.06 -11.53
N PRO A 57 -5.59 1.21 -11.84
CA PRO A 57 -5.40 0.08 -12.75
C PRO A 57 -5.38 0.45 -14.24
N LEU A 58 -5.05 1.69 -14.60
CA LEU A 58 -5.10 2.21 -15.97
C LEU A 58 -3.80 2.02 -16.77
N SER A 59 -2.79 1.38 -16.19
CA SER A 59 -1.49 1.17 -16.82
C SER A 59 -1.47 -0.10 -17.69
N GLU A 60 -0.99 0.03 -18.94
CA GLU A 60 -0.87 -1.06 -19.94
C GLU A 60 0.06 -2.22 -19.52
N SER A 61 0.87 -2.04 -18.47
CA SER A 61 1.61 -3.13 -17.81
C SER A 61 1.71 -2.82 -16.30
N PRO A 62 0.78 -3.33 -15.48
CA PRO A 62 0.65 -2.90 -14.09
C PRO A 62 1.61 -3.67 -13.20
N VAL A 63 2.90 -3.33 -13.28
CA VAL A 63 3.93 -3.80 -12.34
C VAL A 63 4.34 -2.64 -11.45
N TYR A 64 4.43 -2.90 -10.14
CA TYR A 64 4.91 -1.92 -9.18
C TYR A 64 5.91 -2.55 -8.21
N THR A 65 6.90 -1.75 -7.80
CA THR A 65 7.90 -2.14 -6.81
C THR A 65 7.79 -1.23 -5.59
N LEU A 66 7.32 -1.80 -4.47
CA LEU A 66 7.24 -1.13 -3.18
C LEU A 66 8.57 -1.31 -2.44
N ARG A 67 9.18 -0.20 -1.97
CA ARG A 67 10.49 -0.22 -1.29
C ARG A 67 10.51 0.65 -0.05
N ASN A 68 11.22 0.21 0.98
CA ASN A 68 11.51 1.04 2.16
C ASN A 68 12.77 1.92 1.97
N TYR A 69 13.60 1.63 0.96
CA TYR A 69 14.90 2.28 0.72
C TYR A 69 15.83 2.25 1.94
N GLY A 70 15.82 1.15 2.69
CA GLY A 70 16.62 0.96 3.91
C GLY A 70 16.16 1.79 5.11
N ARG A 71 14.98 2.42 5.03
CA ARG A 71 14.43 3.24 6.12
C ARG A 71 13.52 2.39 6.99
N ARG A 72 13.53 2.67 8.30
CA ARG A 72 12.54 2.15 9.26
C ARG A 72 11.19 2.83 9.06
N VAL A 73 10.45 2.41 8.03
CA VAL A 73 9.16 2.97 7.65
C VAL A 73 8.25 1.89 7.06
N ASN A 74 6.97 1.96 7.39
CA ASN A 74 5.97 1.11 6.75
C ASN A 74 5.48 1.80 5.47
N CYS A 75 5.57 1.09 4.35
CA CYS A 75 5.17 1.58 3.03
C CYS A 75 3.89 0.90 2.56
N SER A 76 3.11 1.57 1.72
CA SER A 76 1.87 1.02 1.19
C SER A 76 1.57 1.42 -0.25
N ALA A 77 1.00 0.48 -0.99
CA ALA A 77 0.33 0.70 -2.27
C ALA A 77 -1.16 0.38 -2.09
N ALA A 78 -2.02 1.37 -2.27
CA ALA A 78 -3.47 1.25 -2.10
C ALA A 78 -4.20 1.27 -3.45
N PHE A 79 -5.31 0.56 -3.52
CA PHE A 79 -6.20 0.46 -4.67
C PHE A 79 -7.65 0.59 -4.17
N ILE A 80 -8.43 1.48 -4.79
CA ILE A 80 -9.86 1.64 -4.51
C ILE A 80 -10.73 0.65 -5.30
N PHE A 81 -10.16 -0.50 -5.64
CA PHE A 81 -10.79 -1.55 -6.43
C PHE A 81 -10.42 -2.94 -5.89
N PRO A 82 -11.25 -3.95 -6.16
CA PRO A 82 -10.89 -5.36 -6.04
C PRO A 82 -9.75 -5.72 -7.00
N MET A 83 -8.72 -6.42 -6.51
CA MET A 83 -7.49 -6.67 -7.28
C MET A 83 -7.02 -8.12 -7.17
N ASN A 84 -6.45 -8.64 -8.25
CA ASN A 84 -5.53 -9.77 -8.23
C ASN A 84 -4.09 -9.26 -8.19
N PHE A 85 -3.25 -9.94 -7.44
CA PHE A 85 -1.83 -9.66 -7.35
C PHE A 85 -1.01 -10.89 -7.74
N ARG A 86 0.06 -10.69 -8.50
CA ARG A 86 1.07 -11.73 -8.74
C ARG A 86 2.41 -11.22 -8.23
N ILE A 87 3.01 -11.95 -7.31
CA ILE A 87 4.34 -11.61 -6.80
C ILE A 87 5.34 -11.94 -7.90
N LEU A 88 6.20 -10.98 -8.23
CA LEU A 88 7.21 -11.14 -9.29
C LEU A 88 8.61 -11.30 -8.72
N ALA A 89 8.91 -10.58 -7.63
CA ALA A 89 10.16 -10.72 -6.89
C ALA A 89 9.99 -10.19 -5.47
N THR A 90 10.73 -10.77 -4.52
CA THR A 90 10.75 -10.33 -3.12
C THR A 90 12.18 -10.28 -2.61
N SER A 91 12.50 -9.26 -1.83
CA SER A 91 13.64 -9.24 -0.92
C SER A 91 13.17 -8.54 0.35
N ILE A 92 12.69 -9.32 1.33
CA ILE A 92 12.11 -8.78 2.56
C ILE A 92 12.65 -9.55 3.75
N GLY A 93 13.28 -8.84 4.70
CA GLY A 93 13.86 -9.47 5.89
C GLY A 93 15.02 -10.43 5.61
N SER A 94 15.65 -10.33 4.43
CA SER A 94 16.76 -11.19 4.02
C SER A 94 18.10 -10.57 4.44
N GLN A 95 18.85 -11.28 5.28
CA GLN A 95 20.31 -11.26 5.33
C GLN A 95 20.76 -12.67 4.93
N GLY A 96 21.78 -12.79 4.07
CA GLY A 96 22.51 -14.05 3.93
C GLY A 96 22.88 -14.56 5.32
N PHE A 97 22.61 -15.83 5.61
CA PHE A 97 22.82 -16.43 6.92
C PHE A 97 24.18 -16.00 7.50
N SER A 98 24.14 -15.40 8.69
CA SER A 98 25.31 -14.96 9.47
C SER A 98 26.41 -16.01 9.43
N GLY A 99 27.45 -15.76 8.62
CA GLY A 99 28.68 -16.58 8.58
C GLY A 99 29.28 -16.84 7.21
N SER A 100 28.57 -16.64 6.09
CA SER A 100 29.15 -16.88 4.76
C SER A 100 29.31 -15.61 3.93
N THR A 101 30.55 -15.36 3.54
CA THR A 101 30.90 -14.37 2.53
C THR A 101 30.16 -14.64 1.21
N ASN A 102 29.43 -13.63 0.72
CA ASN A 102 29.12 -13.38 -0.70
C ASN A 102 28.07 -14.22 -1.44
N SER A 103 27.06 -14.79 -0.79
CA SER A 103 25.87 -15.25 -1.53
C SER A 103 24.60 -15.10 -0.70
N GLU A 104 23.74 -14.15 -1.08
CA GLU A 104 22.36 -14.13 -0.61
C GLU A 104 21.66 -15.39 -1.14
N LEU A 105 21.53 -16.41 -0.29
CA LEU A 105 20.85 -17.64 -0.65
C LEU A 105 19.35 -17.33 -0.80
N GLU A 106 18.75 -17.66 -1.95
CA GLU A 106 17.30 -17.52 -2.12
C GLU A 106 16.58 -18.36 -1.07
N THR A 107 15.81 -17.69 -0.20
CA THR A 107 14.96 -18.38 0.78
C THR A 107 13.67 -18.88 0.15
N GLY A 108 13.37 -18.41 -1.07
CA GLY A 108 12.06 -18.49 -1.69
C GLY A 108 11.03 -17.63 -0.96
N LEU A 109 9.82 -17.64 -1.50
CA LEU A 109 8.67 -16.97 -0.91
C LEU A 109 8.17 -17.69 0.35
N ILE A 110 8.27 -17.02 1.50
CA ILE A 110 7.78 -17.52 2.78
C ILE A 110 6.43 -16.87 3.08
N THR A 111 5.44 -17.66 3.50
CA THR A 111 4.11 -17.18 3.92
C THR A 111 3.93 -17.23 5.45
N LYS A 112 2.99 -16.43 5.96
CA LYS A 112 2.66 -16.28 7.40
C LYS A 112 3.85 -15.77 8.23
N CYS A 113 4.67 -14.89 7.66
CA CYS A 113 5.88 -14.34 8.26
C CYS A 113 5.64 -13.65 9.62
N LYS A 114 4.54 -12.92 9.78
CA LYS A 114 4.16 -12.34 11.07
C LYS A 114 3.94 -13.41 12.14
N LYS A 115 3.27 -14.51 11.79
CA LYS A 115 3.06 -15.65 12.72
C LYS A 115 4.36 -16.39 13.02
N ARG A 116 5.32 -16.36 12.11
CA ARG A 116 6.67 -16.92 12.29
C ARG A 116 7.62 -16.00 13.07
N GLY A 117 7.17 -14.83 13.51
CA GLY A 117 7.99 -13.89 14.30
C GLY A 117 8.94 -13.02 13.47
N MET A 118 8.77 -12.97 12.15
CA MET A 118 9.57 -12.10 11.28
C MET A 118 9.20 -10.63 11.55
N GLN A 119 10.21 -9.75 11.59
CA GLN A 119 10.02 -8.32 11.84
C GLN A 119 9.72 -7.52 10.56
N ASP A 120 10.12 -8.06 9.42
CA ASP A 120 10.00 -7.44 8.10
C ASP A 120 9.18 -8.40 7.23
N TYR A 121 8.07 -7.90 6.69
CA TYR A 121 7.13 -8.68 5.88
C TYR A 121 6.22 -7.75 5.06
N ALA A 122 5.69 -8.24 3.95
CA ALA A 122 4.62 -7.58 3.23
C ALA A 122 3.26 -8.21 3.55
N GLN A 123 2.21 -7.41 3.56
CA GLN A 123 0.83 -7.83 3.79
C GLN A 123 -0.02 -7.48 2.57
N PHE A 124 -0.85 -8.41 2.15
CA PHE A 124 -1.92 -8.18 1.20
C PHE A 124 -3.23 -8.02 1.98
N LEU A 125 -3.88 -6.88 1.80
CA LEU A 125 -4.97 -6.40 2.64
C LEU A 125 -6.24 -6.20 1.81
N GLY A 126 -7.39 -6.51 2.39
CA GLY A 126 -8.70 -6.24 1.82
C GLY A 126 -9.63 -5.55 2.82
N GLY A 127 -10.43 -4.60 2.36
CA GLY A 127 -11.37 -3.90 3.21
C GLY A 127 -12.19 -2.87 2.45
N ASN A 128 -12.55 -1.79 3.14
CA ASN A 128 -13.27 -0.65 2.58
C ASN A 128 -12.47 0.64 2.85
N GLY A 129 -12.33 1.48 1.82
CA GLY A 129 -11.62 2.76 1.94
C GLY A 129 -10.11 2.66 1.69
N ILE A 130 -9.41 3.78 1.88
CA ILE A 130 -7.99 3.93 1.47
C ILE A 130 -7.03 3.71 2.65
N SER A 131 -7.53 3.81 3.88
CA SER A 131 -6.71 3.54 5.07
C SER A 131 -6.51 2.04 5.22
N THR A 132 -5.26 1.64 5.40
CA THR A 132 -4.89 0.23 5.67
C THR A 132 -5.17 -0.18 7.14
N GLU A 133 -5.58 0.77 7.97
CA GLU A 133 -6.02 0.54 9.35
C GLU A 133 -7.41 -0.11 9.34
N GLY A 134 -7.56 -1.26 10.02
CA GLY A 134 -8.82 -2.01 10.05
C GLY A 134 -9.10 -2.90 8.84
N MET A 135 -8.21 -2.93 7.84
CA MET A 135 -8.31 -3.91 6.74
C MET A 135 -7.96 -5.33 7.20
N LEU A 136 -8.60 -6.33 6.60
CA LEU A 136 -8.31 -7.75 6.80
C LEU A 136 -6.98 -8.11 6.15
N ILE A 137 -6.12 -8.83 6.87
CA ILE A 137 -4.91 -9.43 6.31
C ILE A 137 -5.31 -10.72 5.59
N VAL A 138 -5.17 -10.74 4.27
CA VAL A 138 -5.46 -11.91 3.42
C VAL A 138 -4.27 -12.86 3.39
N GLU A 139 -3.07 -12.30 3.22
CA GLU A 139 -1.81 -13.05 3.18
C GLU A 139 -0.68 -12.13 3.69
N ASP A 140 0.34 -12.73 4.30
CA ASP A 140 1.57 -12.03 4.66
C ASP A 140 2.80 -12.85 4.27
N ILE A 141 3.77 -12.18 3.65
CA ILE A 141 4.93 -12.80 3.00
C ILE A 141 6.25 -12.14 3.37
N CYS A 142 7.34 -12.87 3.21
CA CYS A 142 8.71 -12.39 3.36
C CYS A 142 9.66 -13.33 2.61
N GLY A 143 10.97 -13.05 2.68
CA GLY A 143 12.00 -13.85 2.03
C GLY A 143 12.58 -13.21 0.77
N LEU A 144 13.59 -13.89 0.23
CA LEU A 144 14.28 -13.57 -1.00
C LEU A 144 13.90 -14.58 -2.09
N ASP A 145 13.22 -14.10 -3.13
CA ASP A 145 12.78 -14.90 -4.27
C ASP A 145 12.82 -14.03 -5.53
N SER A 146 13.67 -14.39 -6.50
CA SER A 146 13.72 -13.72 -7.80
C SER A 146 12.72 -14.28 -8.81
N THR A 147 11.99 -15.34 -8.46
CA THR A 147 11.04 -16.02 -9.34
C THR A 147 9.61 -15.56 -9.12
N ALA A 148 8.86 -15.42 -10.21
CA ALA A 148 7.46 -15.03 -10.13
C ALA A 148 6.62 -16.16 -9.49
N SER A 149 5.73 -15.80 -8.57
CA SER A 149 4.84 -16.76 -7.93
C SER A 149 3.90 -17.39 -8.94
N LYS A 150 3.74 -18.72 -8.86
CA LYS A 150 2.79 -19.47 -9.70
C LYS A 150 1.34 -19.15 -9.36
N LYS A 151 1.07 -18.72 -8.12
CA LYS A 151 -0.27 -18.44 -7.60
C LYS A 151 -0.47 -16.94 -7.46
N ALA A 152 -1.61 -16.45 -7.95
CA ALA A 152 -2.08 -15.08 -7.71
C ALA A 152 -2.83 -14.99 -6.37
N ILE A 153 -2.73 -13.82 -5.73
CA ILE A 153 -3.49 -13.45 -4.53
C ILE A 153 -4.69 -12.65 -5.00
N GLN A 154 -5.89 -13.19 -4.81
CA GLN A 154 -7.13 -12.53 -5.21
C GLN A 154 -7.77 -11.88 -3.99
N ILE A 155 -8.05 -10.58 -4.06
CA ILE A 155 -8.70 -9.84 -2.97
C ILE A 155 -9.97 -9.17 -3.51
N PRO A 156 -11.13 -9.85 -3.37
CA PRO A 156 -12.39 -9.39 -3.93
C PRO A 156 -13.11 -8.33 -3.05
N CYS A 157 -12.35 -7.40 -2.49
CA CYS A 157 -12.86 -6.40 -1.54
C CYS A 157 -12.91 -5.02 -2.20
N GLY A 158 -13.84 -4.17 -1.75
CA GLY A 158 -14.09 -2.86 -2.37
C GLY A 158 -12.86 -1.96 -2.40
N SER A 159 -11.91 -2.17 -1.48
CA SER A 159 -10.57 -1.60 -1.56
C SER A 159 -9.53 -2.63 -1.13
N THR A 160 -8.35 -2.55 -1.73
CA THR A 160 -7.23 -3.47 -1.48
C THR A 160 -5.95 -2.68 -1.26
N ALA A 161 -5.00 -3.27 -0.55
CA ALA A 161 -3.70 -2.65 -0.34
C ALA A 161 -2.59 -3.68 -0.16
N VAL A 162 -1.38 -3.29 -0.55
CA VAL A 162 -0.15 -3.99 -0.24
C VAL A 162 0.60 -3.13 0.76
N ARG A 163 0.91 -3.65 1.95
CA ARG A 163 1.67 -2.94 2.99
C ARG A 163 2.98 -3.64 3.27
N LEU A 164 4.09 -2.94 3.11
CA LEU A 164 5.41 -3.37 3.55
C LEU A 164 5.63 -2.91 4.99
N VAL A 165 5.80 -3.85 5.91
CA VAL A 165 6.19 -3.62 7.31
C VAL A 165 7.69 -3.84 7.42
N SER A 166 8.41 -2.86 7.94
CA SER A 166 9.87 -2.89 7.98
C SER A 166 10.43 -2.48 9.34
N SER A 167 11.43 -3.21 9.81
CA SER A 167 12.24 -2.85 10.98
C SER A 167 13.30 -1.80 10.64
N GLY A 168 13.59 -1.60 9.34
CA GLY A 168 14.68 -0.75 8.84
C GLY A 168 16.06 -1.39 8.94
N ARG A 169 16.15 -2.70 9.25
CA ARG A 169 17.41 -3.45 9.24
C ARG A 169 17.85 -3.89 7.83
N TYR A 170 16.91 -3.87 6.89
CA TYR A 170 17.10 -4.36 5.53
C TYR A 170 16.59 -3.32 4.53
N GLU A 171 17.08 -3.39 3.30
CA GLU A 171 16.44 -2.73 2.18
C GLU A 171 15.35 -3.63 1.59
N ASP A 172 14.17 -3.53 2.16
CA ASP A 172 13.03 -4.34 1.77
C ASP A 172 12.45 -3.87 0.43
N SER A 173 12.16 -4.83 -0.44
CA SER A 173 11.52 -4.61 -1.72
C SER A 173 10.53 -5.72 -2.07
N LEU A 174 9.41 -5.32 -2.67
CA LEU A 174 8.40 -6.23 -3.21
C LEU A 174 7.98 -5.74 -4.59
N THR A 175 8.20 -6.56 -5.61
CA THR A 175 7.70 -6.32 -6.97
C THR A 175 6.48 -7.20 -7.22
N PHE A 176 5.38 -6.60 -7.63
CA PHE A 176 4.14 -7.31 -7.91
C PHE A 176 3.44 -6.76 -9.16
N GLY A 177 2.84 -7.67 -9.92
CA GLY A 177 1.82 -7.35 -10.91
C GLY A 177 0.46 -7.18 -10.24
N TYR A 178 -0.39 -6.29 -10.74
CA TYR A 178 -1.74 -6.06 -10.21
C TYR A 178 -2.77 -5.89 -11.33
N GLU A 179 -3.94 -6.52 -11.22
CA GLU A 179 -5.01 -6.38 -12.22
C GLU A 179 -6.39 -6.31 -11.54
N PRO A 180 -7.36 -5.54 -12.06
CA PRO A 180 -8.70 -5.53 -11.51
C PRO A 180 -9.38 -6.90 -11.59
N ILE A 181 -10.18 -7.23 -10.57
CA ILE A 181 -11.12 -8.34 -10.67
C ILE A 181 -12.40 -7.81 -11.34
N ILE A 182 -12.66 -8.24 -12.58
CA ILE A 182 -13.79 -7.77 -13.38
C ILE A 182 -15.05 -8.66 -13.18
N GLU A 183 -14.88 -9.86 -12.63
CA GLU A 183 -15.95 -10.85 -12.49
C GLU A 183 -16.79 -10.61 -11.22
N ILE A 184 -18.01 -10.11 -11.41
CA ILE A 184 -18.94 -9.66 -10.35
C ILE A 184 -19.28 -10.79 -9.35
N GLU A 185 -19.35 -12.05 -9.80
CA GLU A 185 -19.67 -13.20 -8.94
C GLU A 185 -18.59 -13.50 -7.88
N ARG A 186 -17.36 -13.04 -8.10
CA ARG A 186 -16.24 -13.23 -7.16
C ARG A 186 -16.17 -12.16 -6.08
N LEU A 187 -16.95 -11.08 -6.20
CA LEU A 187 -17.00 -9.97 -5.24
C LEU A 187 -17.68 -10.39 -3.93
N ARG A 188 -17.03 -11.23 -3.15
CA ARG A 188 -17.38 -11.48 -1.76
C ARG A 188 -16.85 -10.33 -0.94
N SER A 189 -17.76 -9.47 -0.46
CA SER A 189 -17.40 -8.41 0.47
C SER A 189 -16.57 -8.97 1.64
N CYS A 190 -15.40 -8.35 1.90
CA CYS A 190 -14.60 -8.57 3.11
C CYS A 190 -15.41 -8.44 4.42
N ALA A 191 -16.67 -7.94 4.36
CA ALA A 191 -17.56 -7.84 5.51
C ALA A 191 -17.98 -9.17 6.15
N LYS A 192 -17.82 -10.32 5.47
CA LYS A 192 -18.32 -11.62 5.99
C LYS A 192 -17.42 -12.28 7.05
N THR A 193 -16.25 -11.73 7.39
CA THR A 193 -15.32 -12.35 8.36
C THR A 193 -15.32 -11.67 9.74
N ALA A 194 -16.07 -10.57 9.92
CA ALA A 194 -16.12 -9.84 11.20
C ALA A 194 -17.30 -10.24 12.12
N ILE A 195 -18.18 -11.15 11.69
CA ILE A 195 -19.33 -11.63 12.47
C ILE A 195 -19.25 -13.16 12.58
N SER A 196 -18.36 -13.64 13.43
CA SER A 196 -18.35 -15.01 13.97
C SER A 196 -17.43 -15.03 15.19
N VAL A 197 -17.92 -14.42 16.28
CA VAL A 197 -17.56 -14.76 17.66
C VAL A 197 -18.87 -14.79 18.43
#